data_AF-A0AAE3RBD3-F1
#
_entry.id   AF-A0AAE3RBD3-F1
#
_cell.length_a   1.000
_cell.length_b   1.000
_cell.length_c   1.000
_cell.angle_alpha   90.00
_cell.angle_beta   90.00
_cell.angle_gamma   90.00
#
_symmetry.space_group_name_H-M   'P 1'
#
loop_
_entity.id
_entity.type
_entity.pdbx_description
1 polymer ?
#
loop_
_entity_poly.entity_id
_entity_poly.type
_entity_poly.pdbx_seq_one_letter_code
_entity_poly.pdbx_strand_id
1 'polypeptide(L)'
;MEKQKTNWLIILGFAFSMIWLFRRQIFAKYKSYLGQNSLPRGLRNNNPGNLKYVASNDWTGKIPLAQNTDKTFEQFKEFRYGVAALLKLLRKYIQTGRATTIRGIITLYAPTTENNTSNYIQTVAARLGTSPDSPLQANENTLKALAKVIARVEIGRELSDTELKHGYHLI
;
A
#
# COMPACT_ATOMS: atom_id res chain seq x y z
N MET A 1 -39.67 28.64 46.11
CA MET A 1 -38.59 27.67 46.35
C MET A 1 -38.55 26.72 45.17
N GLU A 2 -37.89 27.15 44.09
CA GLU A 2 -37.95 26.49 42.77
C GLU A 2 -36.72 25.58 42.62
N LYS A 3 -36.94 24.26 42.61
CA LYS A 3 -35.86 23.29 42.44
C LYS A 3 -35.38 23.31 40.99
N GLN A 4 -34.12 23.71 40.83
CA GLN A 4 -33.30 23.68 39.62
C GLN A 4 -33.43 22.31 38.93
N LYS A 5 -34.25 22.22 37.87
CA LYS A 5 -34.28 21.07 36.96
C LYS A 5 -33.05 21.16 36.06
N THR A 6 -31.92 20.67 36.55
CA THR A 6 -30.69 20.63 35.77
C THR A 6 -30.90 19.69 34.57
N ASN A 7 -30.77 20.25 33.36
CA ASN A 7 -31.01 19.59 32.08
C ASN A 7 -30.03 18.43 31.84
N TRP A 8 -30.43 17.22 32.21
CA TRP A 8 -29.73 15.97 31.91
C TRP A 8 -29.42 15.77 30.41
N LEU A 9 -30.22 16.37 29.52
CA LEU A 9 -30.01 16.34 28.07
C LEU A 9 -28.76 17.12 27.61
N ILE A 10 -28.37 18.18 28.33
CA ILE A 10 -27.18 18.96 27.98
C ILE A 10 -25.91 18.18 28.37
N ILE A 11 -25.92 17.52 29.53
CA ILE A 11 -24.77 16.74 30.04
C ILE A 11 -24.50 15.51 29.14
N LEU A 12 -25.54 14.83 28.66
CA LEU A 12 -25.42 13.71 27.71
C LEU A 12 -24.87 14.17 26.35
N GLY A 13 -25.28 15.35 25.85
CA GLY A 13 -24.79 15.92 24.59
C GLY A 13 -23.29 16.25 24.62
N PHE A 14 -22.79 16.79 25.73
CA PHE A 14 -21.36 17.09 25.90
C PHE A 14 -20.50 15.82 26.04
N ALA A 15 -20.99 14.81 26.75
CA ALA A 15 -20.29 13.52 26.87
C ALA A 15 -20.22 12.78 25.51
N PHE A 16 -21.30 12.79 24.71
CA PHE A 16 -21.31 12.19 23.38
C PHE A 16 -20.40 12.93 22.39
N SER A 17 -20.38 14.27 22.45
CA SER A 17 -19.49 15.14 21.66
C SER A 17 -18.01 14.93 22.03
N MET A 18 -17.68 14.83 23.32
CA MET A 18 -16.32 14.52 23.76
C MET A 18 -15.89 13.10 23.42
N ILE A 19 -16.77 12.09 23.49
CA ILE A 19 -16.48 10.72 23.04
C ILE A 19 -16.28 10.68 21.51
N TRP A 20 -17.02 11.49 20.75
CA TRP A 20 -16.84 11.61 19.30
C TRP A 20 -15.54 12.33 18.91
N LEU A 21 -15.18 13.40 19.62
CA LEU A 21 -13.91 14.11 19.46
C LEU A 21 -12.70 13.28 19.93
N PHE A 22 -12.80 12.56 21.05
CA PHE A 22 -11.77 11.62 21.52
C PHE A 22 -11.60 10.43 20.57
N ARG A 23 -12.68 9.92 19.97
CA ARG A 23 -12.59 8.89 18.92
C ARG A 23 -11.85 9.41 17.69
N ARG A 24 -12.05 10.67 17.28
CA ARG A 24 -11.30 11.28 16.15
C ARG A 24 -9.80 11.45 16.44
N GLN A 25 -9.41 11.70 17.69
CA GLN A 25 -8.01 11.93 18.06
C GLN A 25 -7.14 10.66 18.12
N ILE A 26 -7.75 9.47 18.03
CA ILE A 26 -7.05 8.16 17.98
C ILE A 26 -6.74 7.72 16.52
N PHE A 27 -7.35 8.35 15.51
CA PHE A 27 -7.09 8.09 14.08
C PHE A 27 -6.09 9.12 13.52
N ALA A 28 -4.88 8.81 13.06
CA ALA A 28 -4.18 7.53 12.98
C ALA A 28 -2.68 7.84 12.89
N LYS A 29 -1.83 7.09 13.61
CA LYS A 29 -0.36 7.17 13.53
C LYS A 29 0.18 6.99 12.09
N TYR A 30 -0.61 6.38 11.20
CA TYR A 30 -0.21 6.04 9.84
C TYR A 30 -1.22 6.52 8.80
N LYS A 31 -0.70 6.89 7.64
CA LYS A 31 -1.47 7.50 6.55
C LYS A 31 -2.41 6.49 5.87
N SER A 32 -3.62 6.94 5.55
CA SER A 32 -4.60 6.24 4.72
C SER A 32 -5.17 7.20 3.68
N TYR A 33 -5.41 6.68 2.48
CA TYR A 33 -5.92 7.43 1.33
C TYR A 33 -7.32 6.94 0.87
N LEU A 34 -7.96 6.07 1.66
CA LEU A 34 -9.31 5.58 1.35
C LEU A 34 -10.29 6.76 1.18
N GLY A 35 -11.14 6.70 0.16
CA GLY A 35 -12.17 7.70 -0.11
C GLY A 35 -11.68 9.02 -0.72
N GLN A 36 -10.38 9.18 -1.00
CA GLN A 36 -9.84 10.40 -1.63
C GLN A 36 -9.98 10.36 -3.15
N ASN A 37 -11.18 10.67 -3.66
CA ASN A 37 -11.57 10.47 -5.07
C ASN A 37 -10.70 11.20 -6.11
N SER A 38 -10.01 12.28 -5.74
CA SER A 38 -9.10 13.03 -6.62
C SER A 38 -7.74 12.35 -6.85
N LEU A 39 -7.40 11.32 -6.07
CA LEU A 39 -6.13 10.61 -6.22
C LEU A 39 -6.22 9.46 -7.22
N PRO A 40 -5.10 9.03 -7.83
CA PRO A 40 -5.00 7.79 -8.59
C PRO A 40 -5.58 6.57 -7.85
N ARG A 41 -6.18 5.62 -8.59
CA ARG A 41 -6.87 4.45 -8.04
C ARG A 41 -6.05 3.67 -7.01
N GLY A 42 -4.78 3.38 -7.30
CA GLY A 42 -3.90 2.65 -6.39
C GLY A 42 -3.70 3.37 -5.05
N LEU A 43 -3.62 4.71 -5.05
CA LEU A 43 -3.60 5.49 -3.82
C LEU A 43 -4.93 5.38 -3.08
N ARG A 44 -6.07 5.55 -3.75
CA ARG A 44 -7.40 5.39 -3.13
C ARG A 44 -7.61 4.01 -2.51
N ASN A 45 -6.91 3.00 -3.00
CA ASN A 45 -6.96 1.64 -2.46
C ASN A 45 -5.89 1.36 -1.39
N ASN A 46 -5.05 2.34 -1.04
CA ASN A 46 -3.85 2.14 -0.25
C ASN A 46 -2.92 1.04 -0.80
N ASN A 47 -2.92 0.85 -2.12
CA ASN A 47 -2.27 -0.25 -2.83
C ASN A 47 -1.25 0.33 -3.83
N PRO A 48 -0.01 0.63 -3.39
CA PRO A 48 1.00 1.25 -4.25
C PRO A 48 1.50 0.33 -5.37
N GLY A 49 1.30 -0.99 -5.23
CA GLY A 49 1.63 -1.96 -6.27
C GLY A 49 0.48 -2.18 -7.26
N ASN A 50 -0.72 -1.64 -7.02
CA ASN A 50 -1.90 -2.00 -7.82
C ASN A 50 -2.07 -3.54 -7.89
N LEU A 51 -1.80 -4.22 -6.77
CA LEU A 51 -1.91 -5.68 -6.66
C LEU A 51 -3.36 -6.11 -6.89
N LYS A 52 -3.59 -7.07 -7.77
CA LYS A 52 -4.94 -7.62 -8.02
C LYS A 52 -5.41 -8.42 -6.82
N TYR A 53 -6.72 -8.33 -6.53
CA TYR A 53 -7.32 -9.11 -5.46
C TYR A 53 -7.20 -10.60 -5.75
N VAL A 54 -6.75 -11.37 -4.76
CA VAL A 54 -6.77 -12.84 -4.79
C VAL A 54 -7.31 -13.34 -3.46
N ALA A 55 -8.30 -14.23 -3.48
CA ALA A 55 -8.97 -14.72 -2.28
C ALA A 55 -8.02 -15.43 -1.31
N SER A 56 -7.04 -16.18 -1.83
CA SER A 56 -6.06 -16.92 -1.03
C SER A 56 -4.92 -16.06 -0.46
N ASN A 57 -4.81 -14.79 -0.87
CA ASN A 57 -3.80 -13.89 -0.31
C ASN A 57 -4.26 -13.34 1.05
N ASP A 58 -3.53 -13.67 2.11
CA ASP A 58 -3.76 -13.20 3.47
C ASP A 58 -2.79 -12.05 3.85
N TRP A 59 -2.95 -10.91 3.17
CA TRP A 59 -2.12 -9.75 3.46
C TRP A 59 -2.57 -9.06 4.75
N THR A 60 -1.62 -8.77 5.65
CA THR A 60 -1.89 -7.97 6.85
C THR A 60 -2.52 -6.62 6.47
N GLY A 61 -3.65 -6.28 7.10
CA GLY A 61 -4.35 -5.01 6.87
C GLY A 61 -5.15 -4.93 5.56
N LYS A 62 -5.30 -6.03 4.82
CA LYS A 62 -6.22 -6.15 3.68
C LYS A 62 -7.67 -5.91 4.12
N ILE A 63 -8.42 -5.21 3.28
CA ILE A 63 -9.87 -5.03 3.41
C ILE A 63 -10.55 -6.22 2.71
N PRO A 64 -11.41 -6.98 3.41
CA PRO A 64 -12.11 -8.12 2.83
C PRO A 64 -12.96 -7.72 1.61
N LEU A 65 -13.16 -8.65 0.66
CA LEU A 65 -13.87 -8.36 -0.59
C LEU A 65 -15.27 -7.78 -0.38
N ALA A 66 -15.98 -8.23 0.67
CA ALA A 66 -17.29 -7.70 1.04
C ALA A 66 -17.27 -6.19 1.29
N GLN A 67 -16.17 -5.66 1.85
CA GLN A 67 -15.96 -4.25 2.19
C GLN A 67 -15.11 -3.49 1.17
N ASN A 68 -14.37 -4.21 0.31
CA ASN A 68 -13.52 -3.61 -0.72
C ASN A 68 -14.38 -2.89 -1.77
N THR A 69 -14.14 -1.60 -1.99
CA THR A 69 -14.94 -0.79 -2.93
C THR A 69 -14.48 -0.87 -4.38
N ASP A 70 -13.27 -1.34 -4.65
CA ASP A 70 -12.71 -1.47 -6.01
C ASP A 70 -13.07 -2.82 -6.66
N LYS A 71 -13.22 -3.88 -5.85
CA LYS A 71 -13.54 -5.27 -6.21
C LYS A 71 -12.50 -5.97 -7.12
N THR A 72 -11.65 -5.25 -7.84
CA THR A 72 -10.64 -5.80 -8.77
C THR A 72 -9.26 -5.87 -8.12
N PHE A 73 -8.89 -4.81 -7.41
CA PHE A 73 -7.59 -4.67 -6.78
C PHE A 73 -7.68 -4.88 -5.26
N GLU A 74 -6.55 -5.29 -4.67
CA GLU A 74 -6.42 -5.30 -3.21
C GLU A 74 -6.63 -3.88 -2.66
N GLN A 75 -7.30 -3.81 -1.52
CA GLN A 75 -7.52 -2.56 -0.79
C GLN A 75 -7.02 -2.75 0.64
N PHE A 76 -6.35 -1.75 1.20
CA PHE A 76 -5.73 -1.85 2.52
C PHE A 76 -6.24 -0.76 3.47
N LYS A 77 -6.29 -1.07 4.77
CA LYS A 77 -6.72 -0.11 5.80
C LYS A 77 -5.82 1.14 5.88
N GLU A 78 -4.51 0.94 5.68
CA GLU A 78 -3.48 1.96 5.74
C GLU A 78 -2.46 1.75 4.62
N PHE A 79 -1.82 2.81 4.15
CA PHE A 79 -0.91 2.76 3.01
C PHE A 79 0.30 1.84 3.25
N ARG A 80 0.84 1.82 4.47
CA ARG A 80 1.99 0.96 4.83
C ARG A 80 1.71 -0.54 4.65
N TYR A 81 0.45 -0.98 4.76
CA TYR A 81 0.08 -2.38 4.54
C TYR A 81 0.17 -2.76 3.07
N GLY A 82 -0.24 -1.87 2.16
CA GLY A 82 -0.04 -2.09 0.72
C GLY A 82 1.44 -2.05 0.32
N VAL A 83 2.23 -1.17 0.95
CA VAL A 83 3.70 -1.17 0.78
C VAL A 83 4.30 -2.50 1.25
N ALA A 84 3.89 -3.00 2.41
CA ALA A 84 4.33 -4.28 2.95
C ALA A 84 3.94 -5.46 2.04
N ALA A 85 2.72 -5.47 1.49
CA ALA A 85 2.28 -6.50 0.54
C ALA A 85 3.14 -6.51 -0.73
N LEU A 86 3.44 -5.33 -1.30
CA LEU A 86 4.35 -5.21 -2.45
C LEU A 86 5.75 -5.75 -2.13
N LEU A 87 6.33 -5.33 -1.00
CA LEU A 87 7.66 -5.79 -0.60
C LEU A 87 7.71 -7.31 -0.33
N LYS A 88 6.68 -7.88 0.32
CA LYS A 88 6.53 -9.33 0.53
C LYS A 88 6.45 -10.10 -0.78
N LEU A 89 5.71 -9.58 -1.75
CA LEU A 89 5.59 -10.19 -3.07
C LEU A 89 6.95 -10.24 -3.78
N LEU A 90 7.67 -9.13 -3.82
CA LEU A 90 9.00 -9.03 -4.42
C LEU A 90 10.02 -9.94 -3.70
N ARG A 91 10.01 -9.94 -2.37
CA ARG A 91 10.85 -10.83 -1.55
C ARG A 91 10.58 -12.29 -1.88
N LYS A 92 9.30 -12.68 -1.96
CA LYS A 92 8.89 -14.04 -2.30
C LYS A 92 9.40 -14.44 -3.69
N TYR A 93 9.25 -13.58 -4.71
CA TYR A 93 9.73 -13.88 -6.06
C TYR A 93 11.22 -14.22 -6.09
N ILE A 94 12.04 -13.42 -5.41
CA ILE A 94 13.49 -13.60 -5.39
C ILE A 94 13.87 -14.80 -4.52
N GLN A 95 13.34 -14.91 -3.30
CA GLN A 95 13.72 -15.96 -2.34
C GLN A 95 13.32 -17.37 -2.80
N THR A 96 12.20 -17.53 -3.51
CA THR A 96 11.79 -18.84 -4.03
C THR A 96 12.41 -19.15 -5.39
N GLY A 97 13.28 -18.27 -5.92
CA GLY A 97 13.85 -18.41 -7.26
C GLY A 97 12.84 -18.26 -8.40
N ARG A 98 11.62 -17.81 -8.13
CA ARG A 98 10.56 -17.67 -9.15
C ARG A 98 10.91 -16.60 -10.18
N ALA A 99 11.55 -15.52 -9.73
CA ALA A 99 12.15 -14.51 -10.58
C ALA A 99 13.28 -13.79 -9.82
N THR A 100 14.49 -13.86 -10.35
CA THR A 100 15.71 -13.34 -9.70
C THR A 100 16.34 -12.17 -10.42
N THR A 101 15.80 -11.74 -11.56
CA THR A 101 16.30 -10.59 -12.34
C THR A 101 15.22 -9.52 -12.47
N ILE A 102 15.60 -8.29 -12.82
CA ILE A 102 14.63 -7.21 -13.08
C ILE A 102 13.67 -7.64 -14.20
N ARG A 103 14.22 -8.19 -15.30
CA ARG A 103 13.42 -8.71 -16.40
C ARG A 103 12.41 -9.76 -15.93
N GLY A 104 12.87 -10.77 -15.18
CA GLY A 104 11.99 -11.82 -14.67
C GLY A 104 10.90 -11.27 -13.74
N ILE A 105 11.26 -10.38 -12.83
CA ILE A 105 10.32 -9.79 -11.87
C ILE A 105 9.25 -8.98 -12.60
N ILE A 106 9.63 -8.08 -13.50
CA ILE A 106 8.68 -7.21 -14.19
C ILE A 106 7.81 -7.98 -15.17
N THR A 107 8.37 -8.95 -15.92
CA THR A 107 7.58 -9.82 -16.81
C THR A 107 6.53 -10.62 -16.03
N LEU A 108 6.88 -11.11 -14.84
CA LEU A 108 5.94 -11.83 -13.98
C LEU A 108 4.89 -10.89 -13.34
N TYR A 109 5.30 -9.68 -12.96
CA TYR A 109 4.47 -8.70 -12.26
C TYR A 109 3.43 -8.06 -13.17
N ALA A 110 3.84 -7.66 -14.38
CA ALA A 110 3.01 -6.94 -15.34
C ALA A 110 3.18 -7.56 -16.75
N PRO A 111 2.58 -8.74 -17.00
CA PRO A 111 2.59 -9.34 -18.33
C PRO A 111 1.74 -8.48 -19.28
N THR A 112 2.39 -7.57 -20.01
CA THR A 112 1.77 -6.75 -21.06
C THR A 112 2.45 -7.01 -22.40
N THR A 113 1.90 -6.43 -23.47
CA THR A 113 2.53 -6.39 -24.80
C THR A 113 4.00 -5.97 -24.69
N GLU A 114 4.89 -6.65 -25.42
CA GLU A 114 6.36 -6.55 -25.27
C GLU A 114 6.90 -5.12 -25.12
N ASN A 115 6.36 -4.15 -25.87
CA ASN A 115 6.81 -2.76 -25.85
C ASN A 115 6.67 -2.06 -24.49
N ASN A 116 5.59 -2.32 -23.75
CA ASN A 116 5.37 -1.71 -22.42
C ASN A 116 6.28 -2.36 -21.37
N THR A 117 6.43 -3.68 -21.45
CA THR A 117 7.29 -4.45 -20.55
C THR A 117 8.76 -4.07 -20.72
N SER A 118 9.25 -3.88 -21.96
CA SER A 118 10.63 -3.47 -22.23
C SER A 118 10.96 -2.09 -21.64
N ASN A 119 10.09 -1.10 -21.82
CA ASN A 119 10.29 0.23 -21.24
C ASN A 119 10.28 0.21 -19.71
N TYR A 120 9.41 -0.61 -19.11
CA TYR A 120 9.37 -0.79 -17.65
C TYR A 120 10.68 -1.41 -17.14
N ILE A 121 11.14 -2.49 -17.78
CA ILE A 121 12.41 -3.14 -17.43
C ILE A 121 13.57 -2.15 -17.51
N GLN A 122 13.68 -1.38 -18.60
CA GLN A 122 14.73 -0.37 -18.77
C GLN A 122 14.65 0.72 -17.70
N THR A 123 13.44 1.19 -17.38
CA THR A 123 13.23 2.20 -16.33
C THR A 123 13.72 1.70 -14.96
N VAL A 124 13.41 0.43 -14.62
CA VAL A 124 13.83 -0.17 -13.35
C VAL A 124 15.35 -0.40 -13.34
N ALA A 125 15.91 -0.94 -14.42
CA ALA A 125 17.34 -1.19 -14.55
C ALA A 125 18.18 0.10 -14.44
N ALA A 126 17.78 1.15 -15.17
CA ALA A 126 18.46 2.45 -15.12
C ALA A 126 18.44 3.06 -13.70
N ARG A 127 17.33 2.93 -12.99
CA ARG A 127 17.18 3.45 -11.63
C ARG A 127 17.93 2.64 -10.56
N LEU A 128 18.06 1.33 -10.77
CA LEU A 128 18.84 0.46 -9.88
C LEU A 128 20.33 0.45 -10.24
N GLY A 129 20.73 1.00 -11.39
CA GLY A 129 22.11 1.00 -11.85
C GLY A 129 22.66 -0.40 -12.13
N THR A 130 21.80 -1.34 -12.50
CA THR A 130 22.16 -2.75 -12.71
C THR A 130 21.55 -3.28 -14.02
N SER A 131 22.18 -4.28 -14.61
CA SER A 131 21.66 -4.91 -15.83
C SER A 131 20.29 -5.55 -15.56
N PRO A 132 19.34 -5.45 -16.52
CA PRO A 132 18.05 -6.14 -16.44
C PRO A 132 18.12 -7.63 -16.11
N ASP A 133 19.22 -8.27 -16.51
CA ASP A 133 19.43 -9.71 -16.48
C ASP A 133 20.42 -10.14 -15.36
N SER A 134 20.93 -9.19 -14.58
CA SER A 134 21.75 -9.50 -13.40
C SER A 134 20.91 -10.10 -12.27
N PRO A 135 21.41 -11.15 -11.58
CA PRO A 135 20.76 -11.68 -10.40
C PRO A 135 20.67 -10.64 -9.28
N LEU A 136 19.50 -10.56 -8.67
CA LEU A 136 19.18 -9.69 -7.54
C LEU A 136 19.15 -10.50 -6.25
N GLN A 137 19.57 -9.86 -5.16
CA GLN A 137 19.41 -10.40 -3.81
C GLN A 137 18.16 -9.81 -3.15
N ALA A 138 17.44 -10.61 -2.36
CA ALA A 138 16.25 -10.20 -1.62
C ALA A 138 16.56 -9.38 -0.35
N ASN A 139 17.55 -8.49 -0.41
CA ASN A 139 17.91 -7.61 0.70
C ASN A 139 17.05 -6.33 0.72
N GLU A 140 17.09 -5.62 1.84
CA GLU A 140 16.26 -4.43 2.09
C GLU A 140 16.41 -3.37 0.99
N ASN A 141 17.64 -3.06 0.60
CA ASN A 141 17.95 -2.01 -0.37
C ASN A 141 17.35 -2.36 -1.74
N THR A 142 17.56 -3.59 -2.21
CA THR A 142 16.99 -4.07 -3.48
C THR A 142 15.46 -4.01 -3.46
N LEU A 143 14.83 -4.53 -2.40
CA LEU A 143 13.38 -4.57 -2.30
C LEU A 143 12.76 -3.17 -2.28
N LYS A 144 13.35 -2.26 -1.50
CA LYS A 144 12.91 -0.86 -1.43
C LYS A 144 13.10 -0.13 -2.76
N ALA A 145 14.24 -0.33 -3.43
CA ALA A 145 14.51 0.26 -4.73
C ALA A 145 13.48 -0.20 -5.78
N LEU A 146 13.24 -1.52 -5.88
CA LEU A 146 12.22 -2.08 -6.76
C LEU A 146 10.84 -1.51 -6.47
N ALA A 147 10.40 -1.54 -5.20
CA ALA A 147 9.09 -1.03 -4.80
C ALA A 147 8.91 0.46 -5.12
N LYS A 148 9.96 1.27 -4.98
CA LYS A 148 9.96 2.70 -5.30
C LYS A 148 9.70 2.95 -6.79
N VAL A 149 10.35 2.20 -7.67
CA VAL A 149 10.14 2.32 -9.12
C VAL A 149 8.79 1.76 -9.54
N ILE A 150 8.38 0.61 -9.00
CA ILE A 150 7.08 0.01 -9.31
C ILE A 150 5.96 0.99 -8.96
N ALA A 151 6.00 1.58 -7.77
CA ALA A 151 5.01 2.59 -7.38
C ALA A 151 5.00 3.81 -8.33
N ARG A 152 6.15 4.27 -8.82
CA ARG A 152 6.19 5.37 -9.79
C ARG A 152 5.40 5.06 -11.06
N VAL A 153 5.49 3.82 -11.54
CA VAL A 153 4.75 3.35 -12.71
C VAL A 153 3.26 3.15 -12.40
N GLU A 154 2.96 2.50 -11.28
CA GLU A 154 1.57 2.10 -10.94
C GLU A 154 0.70 3.24 -10.42
N ILE A 155 1.26 4.13 -9.60
CA ILE A 155 0.51 5.21 -8.92
C ILE A 155 1.03 6.61 -9.27
N GLY A 156 1.92 6.72 -10.25
CA GLY A 156 2.42 8.00 -10.74
C GLY A 156 3.37 8.73 -9.78
N ARG A 157 3.80 8.12 -8.67
CA ARG A 157 4.79 8.69 -7.76
C ARG A 157 5.64 7.63 -7.07
N GLU A 158 6.83 8.02 -6.67
CA GLU A 158 7.69 7.17 -5.86
C GLU A 158 7.17 7.09 -4.41
N LEU A 159 7.49 5.97 -3.77
CA LEU A 159 7.35 5.83 -2.33
C LEU A 159 8.45 6.64 -1.64
N SER A 160 8.05 7.40 -0.62
CA SER A 160 9.02 8.06 0.27
C SER A 160 9.75 7.03 1.12
N ASP A 161 10.94 7.40 1.61
CA ASP A 161 11.74 6.51 2.46
C ASP A 161 11.02 6.16 3.76
N THR A 162 10.19 7.08 4.28
CA THR A 162 9.31 6.84 5.43
C THR A 162 8.22 5.80 5.12
N GLU A 163 7.55 5.89 3.96
CA GLU A 163 6.55 4.90 3.53
C GLU A 163 7.19 3.52 3.35
N LEU A 164 8.37 3.46 2.72
CA LEU A 164 9.16 2.24 2.56
C LEU A 164 9.59 1.65 3.90
N LYS A 165 10.06 2.49 4.84
CA LYS A 165 10.43 2.06 6.20
C LYS A 165 9.24 1.47 6.96
N HIS A 166 8.09 2.16 6.93
CA HIS A 166 6.88 1.69 7.59
C HIS A 166 6.35 0.37 7.01
N GLY A 167 6.41 0.19 5.70
CA GLY A 167 6.06 -1.08 5.06
C GLY A 167 7.06 -2.19 5.37
N TYR A 168 8.36 -1.89 5.29
CA TYR A 168 9.42 -2.89 5.50
C TYR A 168 9.44 -3.44 6.93
N HIS A 169 9.13 -2.63 7.95
CA HIS A 169 9.01 -3.09 9.34
C HIS A 169 7.90 -4.12 9.59
N LEU A 170 7.02 -4.38 8.60
CA LEU A 170 5.92 -5.34 8.72
C LEU A 170 6.22 -6.68 8.02
N ILE A 171 7.42 -6.90 7.50
CA ILE A 171 7.73 -8.02 6.60
C ILE A 171 8.89 -8.90 6.99
#